data_AF-A0A7K0Q0D7-F1
#
_entry.id   AF-A0A7K0Q0D7-F1
#
_cell.length_a   1.000
_cell.length_b   1.000
_cell.length_c   1.000
_cell.angle_alpha   90.00
_cell.angle_beta   90.00
_cell.angle_gamma   90.00
#
_symmetry.space_group_name_H-M   'P 1'
#
loop_
_entity.id
_entity.type
_entity.pdbx_description
1 polymer ?
#
loop_
_entity_poly.entity_id
_entity_poly.type
_entity_poly.pdbx_seq_one_letter_code
_entity_poly.pdbx_strand_id
1 'polypeptide(L)' 'GSTLTFQVTRVAEYPKTAFATTEVYGPTVDAQLRLITCGGEFDRSRRSYVDNIVVYASLVA' A
#
# COMPACT_ATOMS: atom_id res chain seq x y z
N GLY A 1 3.43 22.93 13.49
CA GLY A 1 2.98 21.72 12.78
C GLY A 1 1.84 21.06 13.56
N SER A 2 1.12 20.14 12.94
CA SER A 2 0.08 19.32 13.57
C SER A 2 0.38 17.83 13.39
N THR A 3 -0.20 17.00 14.24
CA THR A 3 -0.16 15.54 14.14
C THR A 3 -1.55 15.04 13.76
N LEU A 4 -1.63 14.12 12.80
CA LEU A 4 -2.87 13.50 12.35
C LEU A 4 -2.82 11.99 12.60
N THR A 5 -3.92 11.40 13.04
CA THR A 5 -4.03 9.96 13.30
C THR A 5 -4.81 9.30 12.18
N PHE A 6 -4.22 8.29 11.55
CA PHE A 6 -4.86 7.47 10.52
C PHE A 6 -5.10 6.06 11.08
N GLN A 7 -6.29 5.53 10.85
CA GLN A 7 -6.64 4.16 11.21
C GLN A 7 -6.44 3.25 10.00
N VAL A 8 -5.71 2.15 10.18
CA VAL A 8 -5.58 1.11 9.16
C VAL A 8 -6.94 0.46 8.92
N THR A 9 -7.38 0.46 7.67
CA THR A 9 -8.66 -0.11 7.24
C THR A 9 -8.49 -1.39 6.46
N ARG A 10 -7.37 -1.55 5.73
CA ARG A 10 -7.07 -2.74 4.93
C ARG A 10 -5.58 -2.91 4.71
N VAL A 11 -5.14 -4.16 4.62
CA VAL A 11 -3.84 -4.53 4.07
C VAL A 11 -4.10 -5.41 2.84
N ALA A 12 -3.41 -5.13 1.74
CA ALA A 12 -3.52 -5.90 0.51
C ALA A 12 -2.13 -6.23 -0.04
N GLU A 13 -2.04 -7.37 -0.69
CA GLU A 13 -0.85 -7.84 -1.39
C GLU A 13 -1.12 -7.85 -2.89
N TYR A 14 -0.22 -7.25 -3.67
CA TYR A 14 -0.34 -7.19 -5.13
C TYR A 14 0.96 -7.69 -5.76
N PRO A 15 0.88 -8.63 -6.71
CA PRO A 15 2.03 -8.98 -7.53
C PRO A 15 2.61 -7.75 -8.22
N LYS A 16 3.94 -7.61 -8.24
CA LYS A 16 4.60 -6.49 -8.94
C LYS A 16 4.25 -6.47 -10.43
N THR A 17 3.94 -7.64 -11.01
CA THR A 17 3.53 -7.81 -12.41
C THR A 17 2.07 -7.43 -12.68
N ALA A 18 1.24 -7.33 -11.63
CA ALA A 18 -0.20 -7.04 -11.72
C ALA A 18 -0.61 -6.01 -10.66
N PHE A 19 0.23 -5.01 -10.43
CA PHE A 19 0.00 -4.02 -9.40
C PHE A 19 -1.26 -3.20 -9.72
N ALA A 20 -2.17 -3.06 -8.74
CA ALA A 20 -3.45 -2.39 -8.89
C ALA A 20 -3.29 -0.85 -8.91
N THR A 21 -2.59 -0.30 -9.90
CA THR A 21 -2.21 1.12 -10.01
C THR A 21 -3.38 2.08 -9.82
N THR A 22 -4.51 1.83 -10.49
CA THR A 22 -5.70 2.71 -10.37
C THR A 22 -6.29 2.67 -8.96
N GLU A 23 -6.31 1.51 -8.32
CA GLU A 23 -6.80 1.40 -6.95
C GLU A 23 -5.84 2.07 -5.96
N VAL A 24 -4.52 1.89 -6.15
CA VAL A 24 -3.48 2.34 -5.21
C VAL A 24 -3.18 3.84 -5.36
N TYR A 25 -3.07 4.34 -6.58
CA TYR A 25 -2.67 5.73 -6.85
C TYR A 25 -3.80 6.61 -7.39
N GLY A 26 -4.99 6.04 -7.58
CA GLY A 26 -6.16 6.80 -8.01
C GLY A 26 -6.59 7.85 -6.98
N PRO A 27 -7.33 8.87 -7.44
CA PRO A 27 -7.82 9.95 -6.57
C PRO A 27 -8.76 9.41 -5.49
N THR A 28 -8.74 10.03 -4.32
CA THR A 28 -9.66 9.76 -3.21
C THR A 28 -10.45 11.04 -2.90
N VAL A 29 -11.66 10.87 -2.38
CA VAL A 29 -12.54 12.00 -2.03
C VAL A 29 -12.24 12.59 -0.65
N ASP A 30 -11.52 11.84 0.18
CA ASP A 30 -11.20 12.13 1.56
C ASP A 30 -9.70 11.90 1.87
N ALA A 31 -9.30 12.23 3.10
CA ALA A 31 -7.93 12.09 3.57
C ALA A 31 -7.55 10.61 3.78
N GLN A 32 -6.78 10.08 2.84
CA GLN A 32 -6.30 8.69 2.83
C GLN A 32 -4.78 8.65 2.90
N LEU A 33 -4.25 7.63 3.58
CA LEU A 33 -2.84 7.29 3.65
C LEU A 33 -2.62 5.89 3.09
N ARG A 34 -1.60 5.74 2.25
CA ARG A 34 -1.19 4.44 1.71
C ARG A 34 0.30 4.25 1.95
N LEU A 35 0.65 3.23 2.72
CA LEU A 35 2.04 2.80 2.90
C LEU A 35 2.30 1.61 1.97
N ILE A 36 3.29 1.72 1.11
CA ILE A 36 3.62 0.71 0.10
C ILE A 36 5.02 0.17 0.39
N THR A 37 5.15 -1.15 0.55
CA THR A 37 6.43 -1.83 0.79
C THR A 37 6.58 -3.05 -0.10
N CYS A 38 7.81 -3.55 -0.23
CA CYS A 38 8.04 -4.87 -0.84
C CYS A 38 7.52 -5.99 0.09
N GLY A 39 7.00 -7.08 -0.48
CA GLY A 39 6.59 -8.28 0.26
C GLY A 39 6.37 -9.51 -0.62
N GLY A 40 5.69 -10.53 -0.09
CA GLY A 40 5.60 -11.84 -0.72
C GLY A 40 6.91 -12.61 -0.63
N GLU A 41 7.07 -13.61 -1.50
CA GLU A 41 8.29 -14.42 -1.53
C GLU A 41 9.49 -13.64 -2.08
N PHE A 42 10.68 -13.89 -1.51
CA PHE A 42 11.91 -13.33 -2.04
C PHE A 42 12.46 -14.20 -3.18
N ASP A 43 12.40 -13.69 -4.41
CA ASP A 43 13.05 -14.31 -5.56
C ASP A 43 14.55 -14.03 -5.52
N ARG A 44 15.35 -15.08 -5.29
CA ARG A 44 16.81 -14.99 -5.21
C ARG A 44 17.49 -14.72 -6.55
N SER A 45 16.90 -15.15 -7.65
CA SER A 45 17.44 -14.88 -9.00
C SER A 45 17.29 -13.40 -9.36
N ARG A 46 16.13 -12.81 -9.01
CA ARG A 46 15.84 -11.38 -9.21
C ARG A 46 16.34 -10.50 -8.06
N ARG A 47 16.78 -11.11 -6.96
CA ARG A 47 17.17 -10.45 -5.69
C ARG A 47 16.11 -9.46 -5.22
N SER A 48 14.84 -9.84 -5.34
CA SER A 48 13.71 -8.98 -4.99
C SER A 48 12.52 -9.79 -4.53
N TYR A 49 11.75 -9.20 -3.64
CA TYR A 49 10.39 -9.60 -3.31
C TYR A 49 9.48 -9.55 -4.55
N VAL A 50 8.60 -10.53 -4.74
CA VAL A 50 7.75 -10.61 -5.95
C VAL A 50 6.51 -9.72 -5.88
N ASP A 51 6.11 -9.32 -4.67
CA ASP A 51 4.87 -8.59 -4.43
C ASP A 51 5.13 -7.23 -3.74
N ASN A 52 4.09 -6.40 -3.72
CA ASN A 52 4.01 -5.20 -2.90
C ASN A 52 2.90 -5.39 -1.88
N ILE A 53 3.18 -5.02 -0.63
CA ILE A 53 2.18 -4.88 0.43
C ILE A 53 1.75 -3.42 0.49
N VAL A 54 0.45 -3.19 0.46
CA VAL A 54 -0.17 -1.86 0.57
C VAL A 54 -1.04 -1.84 1.81
N VAL A 55 -0.69 -0.98 2.76
CA VAL A 55 -1.51 -0.66 3.93
C VAL A 55 -2.34 0.57 3.61
N TYR A 56 -3.65 0.43 3.69
CA TYR A 56 -4.64 1.48 3.47
C TYR A 56 -5.10 2.00 4.82
N ALA A 57 -5.15 3.32 4.97
CA ALA A 57 -5.61 3.95 6.19
C ALA A 57 -6.37 5.23 5.88
N SER A 58 -7.40 5.54 6.68
CA SER A 58 -8.19 6.76 6.58
C SER A 58 -7.98 7.62 7.84
N LEU A 59 -8.07 8.94 7.69
CA LEU A 59 -8.00 9.86 8.84
C LEU A 59 -9.09 9.52 9.86
N VAL A 60 -8.74 9.46 11.14
CA VAL A 60 -9.71 9.32 12.24
C VAL A 60 -10.40 10.68 12.44
N ALA A 61 -11.73 10.68 12.41
CA ALA A 61 -12.56 11.86 12.63
C ALA A 61 -12.54 12.32 14.10
#